data_AF-A0A928KND8-F1
#
_entry.id   AF-A0A928KND8-F1
#
_cell.length_a   1.000
_cell.length_b   1.000
_cell.length_c   1.000
_cell.angle_alpha   90.00
_cell.angle_beta   90.00
_cell.angle_gamma   90.00
#
_symmetry.space_group_name_H-M   'P 1'
#
loop_
_entity.id
_entity.type
_entity.pdbx_description
1 polymer ?
#
loop_
_entity_poly.entity_id
_entity_poly.type
_entity_poly.pdbx_seq_one_letter_code
_entity_poly.pdbx_strand_id
1 'polypeptide(L)'
;MERRDKINYYLDLAQAVAHRSTCLRRYYGAVIVQNDQVISTGYSGAPRGRKNCCDLNKCIRDELKIPRGERYELCRSVHAEANAIISASRNEMLGGTLYLVGLNPDGTYVEDANSCSMCKRLIINSGIEHVIIRDSESEYRIVNVKKWIDNDDSLDGSFGY
;
A
#
# COMPACT_ATOMS: atom_id res chain seq x y z
N MET A 1 -6.81 22.66 -21.28
CA MET A 1 -6.44 21.71 -20.21
C MET A 1 -7.31 20.48 -20.38
N GLU A 2 -6.72 19.33 -20.66
CA GLU A 2 -7.47 18.07 -20.72
C GLU A 2 -7.78 17.59 -19.30
N ARG A 3 -8.98 17.03 -19.09
CA ARG A 3 -9.40 16.55 -17.77
C ARG A 3 -8.66 15.24 -17.44
N ARG A 4 -7.97 15.20 -16.29
CA ARG A 4 -7.31 13.98 -15.80
C ARG A 4 -8.30 12.83 -15.67
N ASP A 5 -7.92 11.64 -16.12
CA ASP A 5 -8.74 10.44 -15.98
C ASP A 5 -8.90 10.05 -14.50
N LYS A 6 -9.97 9.32 -14.18
CA LYS A 6 -10.32 9.00 -12.81
C LYS A 6 -9.30 8.12 -12.11
N ILE A 7 -8.71 7.15 -12.82
CA ILE A 7 -7.76 6.22 -12.21
C ILE A 7 -6.52 6.99 -11.76
N ASN A 8 -5.94 7.77 -12.68
CA ASN A 8 -4.80 8.57 -12.34
C ASN A 8 -5.13 9.64 -11.30
N TYR A 9 -6.33 10.23 -11.30
CA TYR A 9 -6.76 11.16 -10.23
C TYR A 9 -6.68 10.52 -8.83
N TYR A 10 -7.18 9.30 -8.66
CA TYR A 10 -7.10 8.60 -7.37
C TYR A 10 -5.67 8.15 -7.02
N LEU A 11 -4.85 7.80 -8.01
CA LEU A 11 -3.42 7.56 -7.80
C LEU A 11 -2.67 8.86 -7.44
N ASP A 12 -3.06 10.02 -7.99
CA ASP A 12 -2.47 11.33 -7.65
C ASP A 12 -2.77 11.64 -6.17
N LEU A 13 -3.99 11.32 -5.71
CA LEU A 13 -4.35 11.39 -4.29
C LEU A 13 -3.52 10.41 -3.44
N ALA A 14 -3.36 9.16 -3.86
CA ALA A 14 -2.54 8.18 -3.14
C ALA A 14 -1.07 8.61 -3.05
N GLN A 15 -0.54 9.26 -4.08
CA GLN A 15 0.79 9.84 -4.07
C GLN A 15 0.89 11.01 -3.08
N ALA A 16 -0.10 11.90 -3.03
CA ALA A 16 -0.16 12.96 -2.03
C ALA A 16 -0.17 12.39 -0.60
N VAL A 17 -0.90 11.29 -0.38
CA VAL A 17 -0.91 10.56 0.90
C VAL A 17 0.45 9.93 1.20
N ALA A 18 1.16 9.38 0.21
CA ALA A 18 2.48 8.78 0.37
C ALA A 18 3.51 9.78 0.93
N HIS A 19 3.40 11.07 0.59
CA HIS A 19 4.28 12.12 1.13
C HIS A 19 4.14 12.34 2.64
N ARG A 20 3.10 11.80 3.30
CA ARG A 20 2.99 11.76 4.76
C ARG A 20 3.68 10.57 5.42
N SER A 21 4.26 9.66 4.63
CA SER A 21 4.98 8.50 5.13
C SER A 21 6.10 8.91 6.08
N THR A 22 6.26 8.12 7.14
CA THR A 22 7.32 8.31 8.14
C THR A 22 8.31 7.15 8.17
N CYS A 23 8.21 6.24 7.19
CA CYS A 23 9.16 5.15 6.94
C CYS A 23 10.39 5.70 6.21
N LEU A 24 11.59 5.23 6.56
CA LEU A 24 12.84 5.67 5.91
C LEU A 24 13.15 4.92 4.61
N ARG A 25 12.62 3.71 4.43
CA ARG A 25 12.96 2.85 3.29
C ARG A 25 12.19 3.21 2.03
N ARG A 26 10.87 3.39 2.16
CA ARG A 26 9.91 3.56 1.07
C ARG A 26 8.72 4.35 1.58
N TYR A 27 8.18 5.23 0.74
CA TYR A 27 7.01 6.03 1.04
C TYR A 27 5.81 5.44 0.30
N TYR A 28 4.98 4.70 1.01
CA TYR A 28 3.75 4.16 0.44
C TYR A 28 2.54 5.00 0.85
N GLY A 29 1.62 5.17 -0.10
CA GLY A 29 0.31 5.77 0.10
C GLY A 29 -0.76 4.92 -0.56
N ALA A 30 -1.89 4.77 0.13
CA ALA A 30 -3.03 3.99 -0.30
C ALA A 30 -4.32 4.80 -0.15
N VAL A 31 -5.22 4.65 -1.10
CA VAL A 31 -6.57 5.24 -1.10
C VAL A 31 -7.57 4.14 -1.45
N ILE A 32 -8.62 4.00 -0.66
CA ILE A 32 -9.71 3.07 -0.96
C ILE A 32 -10.89 3.88 -1.51
N VAL A 33 -11.39 3.48 -2.67
CA VAL A 33 -12.51 4.13 -3.35
C VAL A 33 -13.63 3.12 -3.54
N GLN A 34 -14.85 3.56 -3.29
CA GLN A 34 -16.05 2.80 -3.62
C GLN A 34 -17.15 3.75 -4.11
N ASN A 35 -17.87 3.35 -5.17
CA ASN A 35 -18.91 4.19 -5.80
C ASN A 35 -18.44 5.64 -6.12
N ASP A 36 -17.23 5.78 -6.65
CA ASP A 36 -16.60 7.08 -6.98
C ASP A 36 -16.30 7.98 -5.76
N GLN A 37 -16.39 7.44 -4.54
CA GLN A 37 -16.11 8.14 -3.29
C GLN A 37 -14.87 7.59 -2.61
N VAL A 38 -14.01 8.48 -2.11
CA VAL A 38 -12.88 8.10 -1.26
C VAL A 38 -13.42 7.70 0.10
N ILE A 39 -13.23 6.43 0.46
CA ILE A 39 -13.69 5.84 1.72
C ILE A 39 -12.66 6.05 2.82
N SER A 40 -11.38 5.77 2.52
CA SER A 40 -10.29 5.95 3.46
C SER A 40 -8.95 6.12 2.76
N THR A 41 -7.96 6.55 3.54
CA THR A 41 -6.57 6.67 3.09
C THR A 41 -5.62 6.11 4.14
N GLY A 42 -4.42 5.74 3.71
CA GLY A 42 -3.37 5.25 4.60
C GLY A 42 -1.99 5.50 4.00
N TYR A 43 -1.00 5.72 4.86
CA TYR A 43 0.40 5.84 4.47
C TYR A 43 1.27 4.92 5.34
N SER A 44 2.48 4.60 4.89
CA SER A 44 3.42 3.81 5.69
C SER A 44 3.96 4.60 6.88
N GLY A 45 3.71 4.14 8.11
CA GLY A 45 4.15 4.84 9.32
C GLY A 45 4.01 4.02 10.59
N ALA A 46 4.66 4.47 11.67
CA ALA A 46 4.59 3.74 12.93
C ALA A 46 3.15 3.74 13.50
N PRO A 47 2.76 2.72 14.31
CA PRO A 47 1.47 2.73 14.99
C PRO A 47 1.25 4.03 15.76
N ARG A 48 -0.02 4.47 15.82
CA ARG A 48 -0.43 5.71 16.51
C ARG A 48 0.16 5.75 17.94
N GLY A 49 0.74 6.90 18.30
CA GLY A 49 1.36 7.12 19.60
C GLY A 49 2.80 6.60 19.75
N ARG A 50 3.35 5.89 18.76
CA ARG A 50 4.77 5.49 18.75
C ARG A 50 5.61 6.50 17.97
N LYS A 51 6.86 6.71 18.40
CA LYS A 51 7.86 7.46 17.60
C LYS A 51 8.03 6.83 16.22
N ASN A 52 8.16 7.64 15.18
CA ASN A 52 8.35 7.17 13.82
C ASN A 52 9.80 6.79 13.51
N CYS A 53 10.04 6.14 12.37
CA CYS A 53 11.42 5.86 11.91
C CYS A 53 12.18 7.16 11.62
N CYS A 54 11.53 8.16 11.00
CA CYS A 54 12.11 9.48 10.81
C CYS A 54 12.44 10.20 12.12
N ASP A 55 11.59 10.10 13.14
CA ASP A 55 11.84 10.74 14.45
C ASP A 55 13.04 10.12 15.17
N LEU A 56 13.32 8.86 14.89
CA LEU A 56 14.43 8.11 15.48
C LEU A 56 15.68 8.10 14.59
N ASN A 57 15.59 8.62 13.36
CA ASN A 57 16.61 8.49 12.31
C ASN A 57 17.18 7.07 12.17
N LYS A 58 16.34 6.04 12.36
CA LYS A 58 16.75 4.64 12.27
C LYS A 58 15.62 3.71 11.87
N CYS A 59 16.00 2.59 11.27
CA CYS A 59 15.11 1.53 10.83
C CYS A 59 15.67 0.18 11.28
N ILE A 60 14.93 -0.51 12.16
CA ILE A 60 15.35 -1.82 12.69
C ILE A 60 15.54 -2.86 11.58
N ARG A 61 14.78 -2.76 10.49
CA ARG A 61 14.93 -3.67 9.34
C ARG A 61 16.25 -3.46 8.60
N ASP A 62 16.78 -2.24 8.60
CA ASP A 62 18.05 -1.93 7.94
C ASP A 62 19.22 -2.36 8.84
N GLU A 63 19.12 -2.11 10.15
CA GLU A 63 20.09 -2.61 11.15
C GLU A 63 20.22 -4.15 11.10
N LEU A 64 19.10 -4.86 10.95
CA LEU A 64 19.06 -6.32 10.87
C LEU A 64 19.22 -6.88 9.43
N LYS A 65 19.45 -6.01 8.44
CA LYS A 65 19.61 -6.38 7.02
C LYS A 65 18.47 -7.24 6.46
N ILE A 66 17.24 -6.94 6.84
CA ILE A 66 16.05 -7.71 6.41
C ILE A 66 15.66 -7.32 4.98
N PRO A 67 15.58 -8.30 4.05
CA PRO A 67 15.14 -8.07 2.67
C PRO A 67 13.72 -7.49 2.55
N ARG A 68 13.35 -7.05 1.34
CA ARG A 68 11.94 -6.70 1.04
C ARG A 68 11.05 -7.95 1.13
N GLY A 69 9.77 -7.79 1.42
CA GLY A 69 8.81 -8.90 1.44
C GLY A 69 8.90 -9.86 2.64
N GLU A 70 9.95 -9.76 3.47
CA GLU A 70 10.18 -10.69 4.58
C GLU A 70 9.96 -10.06 5.97
N ARG A 71 9.64 -10.92 6.96
CA ARG A 71 9.62 -10.61 8.40
C ARG A 71 8.90 -9.32 8.75
N TYR A 72 7.65 -9.20 8.30
CA TYR A 72 6.82 -8.01 8.49
C TYR A 72 6.66 -7.65 9.97
N GLU A 73 6.60 -8.64 10.85
CA GLU A 73 6.48 -8.51 12.30
C GLU A 73 7.64 -7.72 12.94
N LEU A 74 8.79 -7.64 12.28
CA LEU A 74 9.94 -6.82 12.70
C LEU A 74 9.86 -5.38 12.17
N CYS A 75 8.95 -5.08 11.24
CA CYS A 75 8.75 -3.73 10.74
C CYS A 75 8.12 -2.84 11.81
N ARG A 76 8.71 -1.67 12.04
CA ARG A 76 8.10 -0.65 12.91
C ARG A 76 6.87 -0.01 12.27
N SER A 77 6.85 0.09 10.94
CA SER A 77 5.78 0.75 10.21
C SER A 77 4.65 -0.21 9.91
N VAL A 78 3.42 0.24 10.14
CA VAL A 78 2.23 -0.33 9.52
C VAL A 78 2.21 0.13 8.06
N HIS A 79 1.93 -0.79 7.15
CA HIS A 79 1.87 -0.49 5.72
C HIS A 79 0.67 0.38 5.34
N ALA A 80 0.76 1.06 4.21
CA ALA A 80 -0.26 2.00 3.75
C ALA A 80 -1.62 1.33 3.56
N GLU A 81 -1.63 0.14 2.95
CA GLU A 81 -2.86 -0.63 2.69
C GLU A 81 -3.55 -1.00 4.01
N ALA A 82 -2.78 -1.51 4.97
CA ALA A 82 -3.31 -1.85 6.29
C ALA A 82 -3.88 -0.61 7.00
N ASN A 83 -3.18 0.52 6.95
CA ASN A 83 -3.66 1.78 7.53
C ASN A 83 -4.93 2.31 6.85
N ALA A 84 -5.08 2.13 5.54
CA ALA A 84 -6.30 2.50 4.82
C ALA A 84 -7.46 1.57 5.23
N ILE A 85 -7.22 0.27 5.28
CA ILE A 85 -8.24 -0.74 5.62
C ILE A 85 -8.76 -0.57 7.06
N ILE A 86 -7.89 -0.37 8.05
CA ILE A 86 -8.33 -0.23 9.45
C ILE A 86 -9.11 1.07 9.72
N SER A 87 -9.09 2.01 8.76
CA SER A 87 -9.74 3.32 8.90
C SER A 87 -11.16 3.36 8.34
N ALA A 88 -11.67 2.24 7.80
CA ALA A 88 -13.02 2.13 7.25
C ALA A 88 -13.69 0.82 7.68
N SER A 89 -15.03 0.78 7.66
CA SER A 89 -15.74 -0.47 7.88
C SER A 89 -15.66 -1.36 6.64
N ARG A 90 -15.68 -2.68 6.84
CA ARG A 90 -15.71 -3.64 5.73
C ARG A 90 -16.88 -3.37 4.77
N ASN A 91 -18.05 -3.03 5.30
CA ASN A 91 -19.25 -2.80 4.49
C ASN A 91 -19.08 -1.63 3.50
N GLU A 92 -18.30 -0.61 3.85
CA GLU A 92 -17.99 0.52 2.96
C GLU A 92 -16.96 0.16 1.88
N MET A 93 -16.17 -0.90 2.09
CA MET A 93 -15.08 -1.33 1.19
C MET A 93 -15.46 -2.49 0.26
N LEU A 94 -16.61 -3.15 0.48
CA LEU A 94 -17.07 -4.28 -0.34
C LEU A 94 -17.20 -3.89 -1.81
N GLY A 95 -16.52 -4.61 -2.70
CA GLY A 95 -16.49 -4.31 -4.13
C GLY A 95 -15.57 -3.13 -4.50
N GLY A 96 -14.88 -2.55 -3.51
CA GLY A 96 -14.06 -1.36 -3.68
C GLY A 96 -12.75 -1.60 -4.45
N THR A 97 -12.09 -0.49 -4.75
CA THR A 97 -10.76 -0.46 -5.40
C THR A 97 -9.76 0.22 -4.48
N LEU A 98 -8.60 -0.41 -4.28
CA LEU A 98 -7.45 0.19 -3.58
C LEU A 98 -6.46 0.76 -4.60
N TYR A 99 -6.16 2.04 -4.49
CA TYR A 99 -5.14 2.72 -5.28
C TYR A 99 -3.87 2.82 -4.45
N LEU A 100 -2.74 2.34 -4.99
CA LEU A 100 -1.46 2.21 -4.29
C LEU A 100 -0.36 2.95 -5.04
N VAL A 101 0.42 3.73 -4.31
CA VAL A 101 1.63 4.39 -4.81
C VAL A 101 2.78 4.06 -3.87
N GLY A 102 3.92 3.66 -4.43
CA GLY A 102 5.18 3.53 -3.71
C GLY A 102 6.22 4.47 -4.30
N LEU A 103 6.87 5.26 -3.44
CA LEU A 103 8.00 6.12 -3.81
C LEU A 103 9.27 5.69 -3.05
N ASN A 104 10.41 5.84 -3.70
CA ASN A 104 11.72 5.81 -3.08
C ASN A 104 12.01 7.14 -2.37
N PRO A 105 12.99 7.19 -1.44
CA PRO A 105 13.36 8.42 -0.76
C PRO A 105 13.82 9.55 -1.68
N ASP A 106 14.30 9.23 -2.89
CA ASP A 106 14.69 10.18 -3.93
C ASP A 106 13.51 10.69 -4.79
N GLY A 107 12.29 10.23 -4.51
CA GLY A 107 11.07 10.63 -5.22
C GLY A 107 10.74 9.81 -6.46
N THR A 108 11.60 8.86 -6.86
CA THR A 108 11.30 7.93 -7.96
C THR A 108 10.24 6.90 -7.55
N TYR A 109 9.50 6.34 -8.51
CA TYR A 109 8.55 5.27 -8.22
C TYR A 109 9.27 3.97 -7.85
N VAL A 110 8.66 3.19 -6.96
CA VAL A 110 9.18 1.87 -6.59
C VAL A 110 8.93 0.90 -7.73
N GLU A 111 10.01 0.41 -8.34
CA GLU A 111 9.94 -0.66 -9.34
C GLU A 111 9.27 -1.91 -8.75
N ASP A 112 8.36 -2.50 -9.52
CA ASP A 112 7.59 -3.68 -9.12
C ASP A 112 6.89 -3.53 -7.76
N ALA A 113 6.39 -2.33 -7.44
CA ALA A 113 5.61 -2.07 -6.24
C ALA A 113 4.43 -3.04 -6.12
N ASN A 114 4.33 -3.76 -5.01
CA ASN A 114 3.23 -4.69 -4.80
C ASN A 114 2.88 -4.78 -3.32
N SER A 115 1.69 -5.28 -3.03
CA SER A 115 1.25 -5.53 -1.66
C SER A 115 2.00 -6.73 -1.08
N CYS A 116 2.48 -6.57 0.16
CA CYS A 116 3.10 -7.68 0.88
C CYS A 116 2.10 -8.78 1.20
N SER A 117 2.58 -10.00 1.48
CA SER A 117 1.73 -11.14 1.82
C SER A 117 0.72 -10.83 2.94
N MET A 118 1.13 -10.08 3.95
CA MET A 118 0.23 -9.60 5.00
C MET A 118 -0.84 -8.64 4.47
N CYS A 119 -0.49 -7.67 3.64
CA CYS A 119 -1.44 -6.72 3.08
C CYS A 119 -2.40 -7.39 2.10
N LYS A 120 -1.94 -8.35 1.26
CA LYS A 120 -2.81 -9.15 0.40
C LYS A 120 -3.91 -9.84 1.21
N ARG A 121 -3.57 -10.48 2.33
CA ARG A 121 -4.55 -11.12 3.23
C ARG A 121 -5.57 -10.12 3.80
N LEU A 122 -5.14 -8.91 4.15
CA LEU A 122 -6.04 -7.87 4.63
C LEU A 122 -6.97 -7.35 3.52
N ILE A 123 -6.45 -7.14 2.32
CA ILE A 123 -7.20 -6.70 1.13
C ILE A 123 -8.26 -7.72 0.74
N ILE A 124 -7.92 -9.01 0.74
CA ILE A 124 -8.87 -10.10 0.47
C ILE A 124 -10.00 -10.07 1.51
N ASN A 125 -9.67 -9.99 2.81
CA ASN A 125 -10.66 -10.00 3.88
C ASN A 125 -11.54 -8.74 3.91
N SER A 126 -11.01 -7.58 3.51
CA SER A 126 -11.79 -6.34 3.44
C SER A 126 -12.82 -6.32 2.31
N GLY A 127 -12.75 -7.28 1.36
CA GLY A 127 -13.68 -7.40 0.25
C GLY A 127 -13.41 -6.42 -0.90
N ILE A 128 -12.18 -5.93 -0.99
CA ILE A 128 -11.69 -5.13 -2.13
C ILE A 128 -11.52 -6.06 -3.34
N GLU A 129 -11.95 -5.61 -4.53
CA GLU A 129 -11.90 -6.42 -5.76
C GLU A 129 -10.68 -6.10 -6.63
N HIS A 130 -10.22 -4.85 -6.59
CA HIS A 130 -9.15 -4.37 -7.46
C HIS A 130 -8.09 -3.62 -6.66
N VAL A 131 -6.83 -3.84 -7.02
CA VAL A 131 -5.71 -3.02 -6.57
C VAL A 131 -5.06 -2.39 -7.81
N ILE A 132 -5.05 -1.07 -7.86
CA ILE A 132 -4.44 -0.31 -8.95
C ILE A 132 -3.14 0.30 -8.42
N ILE A 133 -2.03 -0.02 -9.07
CA ILE A 133 -0.69 0.35 -8.60
C ILE A 133 -0.02 1.25 -9.63
N ARG A 134 0.49 2.38 -9.18
CA ARG A 134 1.25 3.34 -9.99
C ARG A 134 2.59 2.75 -10.42
N ASP A 135 2.87 2.80 -11.72
CA ASP A 135 4.17 2.41 -12.29
C ASP A 135 4.96 3.64 -12.79
N SER A 136 4.28 4.66 -13.31
CA SER A 136 4.84 5.95 -13.70
C SER A 136 3.81 7.07 -13.56
N GLU A 137 4.16 8.33 -13.82
CA GLU A 137 3.23 9.47 -13.71
C GLU A 137 1.89 9.26 -14.45
N SER A 138 1.89 8.54 -15.58
CA SER A 138 0.67 8.24 -16.36
C SER A 138 0.29 6.77 -16.40
N GLU A 139 1.24 5.86 -16.14
CA GLU A 139 1.05 4.42 -16.28
C GLU A 139 0.76 3.73 -14.93
N TYR A 140 -0.05 2.67 -14.99
CA TYR A 140 -0.42 1.88 -13.84
C TYR A 140 -0.78 0.45 -14.27
N ARG A 141 -0.73 -0.46 -13.31
CA ARG A 141 -1.20 -1.84 -13.43
C ARG A 141 -2.44 -2.07 -12.59
N ILE A 142 -3.31 -2.94 -13.07
CA ILE A 142 -4.52 -3.38 -12.37
C ILE A 142 -4.34 -4.83 -11.95
N VAL A 143 -4.46 -5.07 -10.65
CA VAL A 143 -4.47 -6.40 -10.06
C VAL A 143 -5.90 -6.74 -9.66
N ASN A 144 -6.44 -7.81 -10.24
CA ASN A 144 -7.70 -8.39 -9.79
C ASN A 144 -7.41 -9.26 -8.55
N VAL A 145 -8.00 -8.91 -7.41
CA VAL A 145 -7.78 -9.59 -6.11
C VAL A 145 -8.15 -11.06 -6.17
N LYS A 146 -9.10 -11.46 -7.02
CA LYS A 146 -9.43 -12.87 -7.26
C LYS A 146 -8.22 -13.68 -7.70
N LYS A 147 -7.27 -13.10 -8.44
CA LYS A 147 -6.03 -13.80 -8.83
C LYS A 147 -5.18 -14.21 -7.63
N TRP A 148 -5.21 -13.47 -6.52
CA TRP A 148 -4.50 -13.84 -5.29
C TRP A 148 -5.21 -14.96 -4.53
N ILE A 149 -6.52 -15.10 -4.71
CA ILE A 149 -7.32 -16.18 -4.12
C ILE A 149 -7.12 -17.46 -4.93
N ASP A 150 -7.21 -17.36 -6.26
CA ASP A 150 -7.08 -18.50 -7.17
C ASP A 150 -5.63 -19.03 -7.20
N ASN A 151 -4.63 -18.16 -7.00
CA ASN A 151 -3.21 -18.51 -6.91
C ASN A 151 -2.71 -18.21 -5.49
N ASP A 152 -3.12 -19.05 -4.54
CA ASP A 152 -2.75 -18.93 -3.11
C ASP A 152 -1.24 -19.16 -2.92
N ASP A 153 -0.49 -18.06 -2.94
CA ASP A 153 0.96 -18.01 -2.79
C ASP A 153 1.46 -18.61 -1.45
N SER A 154 0.56 -18.81 -0.49
CA SER A 154 0.88 -19.44 0.81
C SER A 154 0.97 -20.97 0.75
N LEU A 155 0.42 -21.62 -0.28
CA LEU A 155 0.51 -23.08 -0.45
C LEU A 155 1.87 -23.51 -1.01
N ASP A 156 2.51 -22.65 -1.79
CA ASP A 156 3.74 -22.96 -2.53
C ASP A 156 5.02 -22.63 -1.73
N GLY A 157 4.87 -22.14 -0.49
CA GLY A 157 5.99 -21.70 0.35
C GLY A 157 6.73 -20.49 -0.21
N SER A 158 6.13 -19.76 -1.16
CA SER A 158 6.72 -18.57 -1.75
C SER A 158 6.77 -17.43 -0.72
N PHE A 159 7.98 -16.98 -0.37
CA PHE A 159 8.17 -15.90 0.59
C PHE A 159 8.22 -14.56 -0.13
N GLY A 160 7.29 -13.66 0.19
CA GLY A 160 7.32 -12.27 -0.26
C GLY A 160 6.59 -12.02 -1.58
N TYR A 161 7.01 -10.96 -2.28
CA TYR A 161 6.48 -10.47 -3.55
C TYR A 161 7.56 -9.76 -4.37
#